data_AF-A0A949RCY2-F1
#
_entry.id   AF-A0A949RCY2-F1
#
_cell.length_a   1.000
_cell.length_b   1.000
_cell.length_c   1.000
_cell.angle_alpha   90.00
_cell.angle_beta   90.00
_cell.angle_gamma   90.00
#
_symmetry.space_group_name_H-M   'P 1'
#
loop_
_entity.id
_entity.type
_entity.pdbx_description
1 polymer ?
#
loop_
_entity_poly.entity_id
_entity_poly.type
_entity_poly.pdbx_seq_one_letter_code
_entity_poly.pdbx_strand_id
1 'polypeptide(L)'
;MSKRNTGAAEAAIATENEHFNGYALAFLCKAKEDGKFPDMDTAMGLYCEVLDTIQAHHDEPLKGDRAADALMDKAGMNEEQRRDIYQAVHRYLVGSEFDVDLSVGIALLKGRTKAKEAPAWTAGARVELQELVRRELEHLPATMESLEPKDRIAILCKLLPYALPRLNNVEGREGRSNEWPPL
;
A
#
# COMPACT_ATOMS: atom_id res chain seq x y z
N MET A 1 -48.07 -1.39 16.49
CA MET A 1 -47.54 -0.46 15.48
C MET A 1 -46.07 -0.24 15.79
N SER A 2 -45.18 -0.98 15.11
CA SER A 2 -43.74 -0.95 15.38
C SER A 2 -43.14 0.29 14.72
N LYS A 3 -42.55 1.17 15.52
CA LYS A 3 -41.77 2.32 15.04
C LYS A 3 -40.58 1.73 14.26
N ARG A 4 -40.64 1.77 12.93
CA ARG A 4 -39.45 1.49 12.11
C ARG A 4 -38.46 2.61 12.45
N ASN A 5 -37.39 2.29 13.16
CA ASN A 5 -36.20 3.13 13.14
C ASN A 5 -35.80 3.20 11.66
N THR A 6 -36.06 4.32 11.01
CA THR A 6 -35.54 4.58 9.67
C THR A 6 -34.03 4.59 9.79
N GLY A 7 -33.39 3.56 9.26
CA GLY A 7 -31.94 3.40 9.30
C GLY A 7 -31.23 4.56 8.59
N ALA A 8 -29.97 4.80 8.92
CA ALA A 8 -29.15 5.83 8.28
C ALA A 8 -29.09 5.65 6.74
N ALA A 9 -29.19 4.40 6.26
CA ALA A 9 -29.28 4.10 4.84
C ALA A 9 -30.60 4.54 4.20
N GLU A 10 -31.74 4.31 4.87
CA GLU A 10 -33.06 4.74 4.36
C GLU A 10 -33.19 6.26 4.39
N ALA A 11 -32.67 6.91 5.44
CA ALA A 11 -32.68 8.36 5.56
C ALA A 11 -31.82 9.05 4.50
N ALA A 12 -30.65 8.50 4.17
CA ALA A 12 -29.75 9.05 3.17
C ALA A 12 -30.31 8.97 1.73
N ILE A 13 -31.04 7.89 1.39
CA ILE A 13 -31.66 7.73 0.06
C ILE A 13 -32.92 8.59 -0.11
N ALA A 14 -33.61 8.91 1.00
CA ALA A 14 -34.86 9.68 0.97
C ALA A 14 -34.66 11.20 0.82
N THR A 15 -33.42 11.67 0.66
CA THR A 15 -33.09 13.08 0.52
C THR A 15 -33.61 13.64 -0.82
N GLU A 16 -33.99 14.93 -0.89
CA GLU A 16 -34.45 15.56 -2.14
C GLU A 16 -33.33 15.75 -3.19
N ASN A 17 -32.07 15.47 -2.82
CA ASN A 17 -30.92 15.60 -3.70
C ASN A 17 -30.71 14.32 -4.54
N GLU A 18 -31.25 14.31 -5.76
CA GLU A 18 -31.13 13.19 -6.70
C GLU A 18 -29.67 12.81 -7.01
N HIS A 19 -28.77 13.79 -7.06
CA HIS A 19 -27.35 13.54 -7.29
C HIS A 19 -26.72 12.76 -6.13
N PHE A 20 -26.97 13.17 -4.89
CA PHE A 20 -26.51 12.44 -3.70
C PHE A 20 -27.07 11.01 -3.64
N ASN A 21 -28.36 10.85 -3.91
CA ASN A 21 -29.04 9.55 -3.86
C ASN A 21 -28.42 8.54 -4.83
N GLY A 22 -28.01 8.98 -6.02
CA GLY A 22 -27.33 8.11 -7.00
C GLY A 22 -26.00 7.56 -6.48
N TYR A 23 -25.16 8.41 -5.86
CA TYR A 23 -23.87 7.98 -5.31
C TYR A 23 -24.02 7.15 -4.04
N ALA A 24 -24.94 7.52 -3.15
CA ALA A 24 -25.26 6.79 -1.93
C ALA A 24 -25.78 5.38 -2.25
N LEU A 25 -26.68 5.25 -3.23
CA LEU A 25 -27.18 3.95 -3.69
C LEU A 25 -26.07 3.10 -4.30
N ALA A 26 -25.21 3.68 -5.16
CA ALA A 26 -24.09 2.96 -5.76
C ALA A 26 -23.11 2.42 -4.69
N PHE A 27 -22.86 3.19 -3.63
CA PHE A 27 -22.06 2.75 -2.50
C PHE A 27 -22.73 1.59 -1.75
N LEU A 28 -24.02 1.70 -1.43
CA LEU A 28 -24.76 0.64 -0.73
C LEU A 28 -24.86 -0.65 -1.53
N CYS A 29 -25.08 -0.57 -2.84
CA CYS A 29 -25.07 -1.73 -3.73
C CYS A 29 -23.70 -2.44 -3.66
N LYS A 30 -22.61 -1.68 -3.79
CA LYS A 30 -21.24 -2.23 -3.69
C LYS A 30 -20.96 -2.81 -2.30
N ALA A 31 -21.35 -2.13 -1.23
CA ALA A 31 -21.17 -2.58 0.15
C ALA A 31 -21.94 -3.89 0.42
N LYS A 32 -23.13 -4.04 -0.16
CA LYS A 32 -23.97 -5.25 -0.07
C LYS A 32 -23.39 -6.42 -0.86
N GLU A 33 -22.88 -6.18 -2.06
CA GLU A 33 -22.25 -7.21 -2.89
C GLU A 33 -20.96 -7.75 -2.24
N ASP A 34 -20.16 -6.86 -1.66
CA ASP A 34 -18.90 -7.21 -1.03
C ASP A 34 -19.08 -7.91 0.33
N GLY A 35 -20.20 -7.68 1.03
CA GLY A 35 -20.47 -8.29 2.34
C GLY A 35 -19.47 -7.92 3.43
N LYS A 36 -18.65 -6.89 3.20
CA LYS A 36 -17.52 -6.51 4.05
C LYS A 36 -17.92 -5.73 5.29
N PHE A 37 -19.10 -5.10 5.32
CA PHE A 37 -19.50 -4.23 6.43
C PHE A 37 -20.37 -4.97 7.46
N PRO A 38 -20.22 -4.67 8.77
CA PRO A 38 -21.04 -5.30 9.81
C PRO A 38 -22.53 -5.01 9.66
N ASP A 39 -22.85 -3.79 9.21
CA ASP A 39 -24.20 -3.32 8.97
C ASP A 39 -24.17 -2.16 7.95
N MET A 40 -25.20 -2.10 7.10
CA MET A 40 -25.32 -1.10 6.03
C MET A 40 -25.63 0.29 6.59
N ASP A 41 -26.35 0.36 7.71
CA ASP A 41 -26.60 1.63 8.40
C ASP A 41 -25.32 2.21 9.00
N THR A 42 -24.45 1.35 9.55
CA THR A 42 -23.12 1.78 10.02
C THR A 42 -22.26 2.29 8.87
N ALA A 43 -22.28 1.61 7.72
CA ALA A 43 -21.51 2.01 6.54
C ALA A 43 -21.98 3.36 5.97
N MET A 44 -23.29 3.58 5.86
CA MET A 44 -23.85 4.85 5.39
C MET A 44 -23.68 5.97 6.41
N GLY A 45 -23.82 5.68 7.71
CA GLY A 45 -23.57 6.65 8.77
C GLY A 45 -22.14 7.20 8.70
N LEU A 46 -21.14 6.32 8.57
CA LEU A 46 -19.74 6.72 8.41
C LEU A 46 -19.50 7.48 7.11
N TYR A 47 -20.16 7.12 6.02
CA TYR A 47 -20.08 7.85 4.75
C TYR A 47 -20.56 9.31 4.91
N CYS A 48 -21.71 9.51 5.55
CA CYS A 48 -22.25 10.86 5.82
C CYS A 48 -21.37 11.64 6.79
N GLU A 49 -20.94 11.04 7.90
CA GLU A 49 -20.09 11.71 8.89
C GLU A 49 -18.74 12.14 8.31
N VAL A 50 -18.15 11.34 7.43
CA VAL A 50 -16.92 11.71 6.73
C VAL A 50 -17.16 12.89 5.79
N LEU A 51 -18.26 12.90 5.04
CA LEU A 51 -18.63 14.03 4.18
C LEU A 51 -18.82 15.32 4.97
N ASP A 52 -19.58 15.25 6.06
CA ASP A 52 -19.83 16.39 6.94
C ASP A 52 -18.53 16.92 7.55
N THR A 53 -17.63 16.02 7.97
CA THR A 53 -16.32 16.40 8.52
C THR A 53 -15.45 17.12 7.49
N ILE A 54 -15.46 16.67 6.24
CA ILE A 54 -14.68 17.30 5.16
C ILE A 54 -15.26 18.67 4.80
N GLN A 55 -16.58 18.80 4.74
CA GLN A 55 -17.24 20.09 4.46
C GLN A 55 -17.07 21.08 5.62
N ALA A 56 -17.22 20.63 6.87
CA ALA A 56 -17.08 21.48 8.06
C ALA A 56 -15.65 22.00 8.26
N HIS A 57 -14.64 21.24 7.80
CA HIS A 57 -13.23 21.61 7.91
C HIS A 57 -12.61 22.05 6.58
N HIS A 58 -13.39 22.60 5.66
CA HIS A 58 -12.88 23.12 4.38
C HIS A 58 -11.79 24.19 4.56
N ASP A 59 -11.88 25.03 5.59
CA ASP A 59 -10.87 26.05 5.93
C ASP A 59 -9.56 25.44 6.44
N GLU A 60 -9.62 24.24 7.04
CA GLU A 60 -8.46 23.51 7.57
C GLU A 60 -8.47 22.03 7.15
N PRO A 61 -8.22 21.74 5.85
CA PRO A 61 -8.42 20.40 5.27
C PRO A 61 -7.62 19.29 5.96
N LEU A 62 -6.42 19.62 6.49
CA LEU A 62 -5.57 18.68 7.22
C LEU A 62 -6.17 18.26 8.57
N LYS A 63 -6.92 19.14 9.23
CA LYS A 63 -7.61 18.78 10.48
C LYS A 63 -8.85 17.93 10.19
N GLY A 64 -9.60 18.26 9.14
CA GLY A 64 -10.72 17.44 8.66
C GLY A 64 -10.29 16.03 8.27
N ASP A 65 -9.18 15.91 7.55
CA ASP A 65 -8.62 14.62 7.13
C ASP A 65 -8.16 13.74 8.32
N ARG A 66 -7.55 14.35 9.35
CA ARG A 66 -7.21 13.65 10.60
C ARG A 66 -8.44 13.28 11.43
N ALA A 67 -9.46 14.14 11.44
CA ALA A 67 -10.71 13.87 12.13
C ALA A 67 -11.47 12.71 11.49
N ALA A 68 -11.51 12.65 10.15
CA ALA A 68 -12.07 11.53 9.41
C ALA A 68 -11.36 10.21 9.73
N ASP A 69 -10.02 10.20 9.81
CA ASP A 69 -9.28 8.99 10.23
C ASP A 69 -9.60 8.57 11.66
N ALA A 70 -9.68 9.53 12.58
CA ALA A 70 -10.04 9.25 13.96
C ALA A 70 -11.48 8.67 14.09
N LEU A 71 -12.42 9.06 13.21
CA LEU A 71 -13.75 8.46 13.13
C LEU A 71 -13.67 6.99 12.70
N MET A 72 -12.87 6.70 11.68
CA MET A 72 -12.69 5.33 11.17
C MET A 72 -11.96 4.41 12.17
N ASP A 73 -11.02 4.96 12.94
CA ASP A 73 -10.34 4.25 14.02
C ASP A 73 -11.30 3.95 15.19
N LYS A 74 -12.14 4.92 15.58
CA LYS A 74 -13.18 4.73 16.61
C LYS A 74 -14.22 3.70 16.21
N ALA A 75 -14.56 3.64 14.93
CA ALA A 75 -15.50 2.67 14.39
C ALA A 75 -14.90 1.25 14.25
N GLY A 76 -13.59 1.08 14.48
CA GLY A 76 -12.91 -0.22 14.39
C GLY A 76 -12.85 -0.77 12.96
N MET A 77 -12.90 0.09 11.95
CA MET A 77 -12.95 -0.33 10.54
C MET A 77 -11.57 -0.81 10.05
N ASN A 78 -11.57 -1.89 9.29
CA ASN A 78 -10.39 -2.45 8.63
C ASN A 78 -9.90 -1.53 7.49
N GLU A 79 -8.64 -1.66 7.08
CA GLU A 79 -8.02 -0.79 6.07
C GLU A 79 -8.77 -0.80 4.72
N GLU A 80 -9.35 -1.95 4.34
CA GLU A 80 -10.12 -2.08 3.11
C GLU A 80 -11.49 -1.40 3.20
N GLN A 81 -12.22 -1.60 4.30
CA GLN A 81 -13.51 -0.94 4.56
C GLN A 81 -13.35 0.59 4.57
N ARG A 82 -12.25 1.07 5.19
CA ARG A 82 -11.89 2.49 5.21
C ARG A 82 -11.65 3.04 3.82
N ARG A 83 -10.92 2.30 2.99
CA ARG A 83 -10.64 2.69 1.60
C ARG A 83 -11.92 2.75 0.78
N ASP A 84 -12.82 1.79 0.94
CA ASP A 84 -14.08 1.77 0.20
C ASP A 84 -14.98 2.97 0.55
N ILE A 85 -15.05 3.34 1.84
CA ILE A 85 -15.77 4.55 2.29
C ILE A 85 -15.12 5.82 1.73
N TYR A 86 -13.81 5.99 1.87
CA TYR A 86 -13.10 7.17 1.32
C TYR A 86 -13.21 7.25 -0.20
N GLN A 87 -13.25 6.12 -0.90
CA GLN A 87 -13.45 6.09 -2.35
C GLN A 87 -14.86 6.53 -2.74
N ALA A 88 -15.87 6.10 -2.00
CA ALA A 88 -17.25 6.52 -2.23
C ALA A 88 -17.40 8.03 -2.00
N VAL A 89 -16.88 8.54 -0.87
CA VAL A 89 -16.90 9.97 -0.51
C VAL A 89 -16.18 10.79 -1.58
N HIS A 90 -14.99 10.37 -2.01
CA HIS A 90 -14.24 11.04 -3.07
C HIS A 90 -15.01 11.08 -4.40
N ARG A 91 -15.68 9.99 -4.79
CA ARG A 91 -16.49 9.95 -6.02
C ARG A 91 -17.63 10.97 -5.98
N TYR A 92 -18.29 11.08 -4.83
CA TYR A 92 -19.35 12.08 -4.64
C TYR A 92 -18.80 13.52 -4.68
N LEU A 93 -17.71 13.79 -3.96
CA LEU A 93 -17.12 15.13 -3.91
C LEU A 93 -16.56 15.61 -5.26
N VAL A 94 -16.05 14.70 -6.10
CA VAL A 94 -15.57 15.04 -7.45
C VAL A 94 -16.74 15.23 -8.43
N GLY A 95 -17.83 14.48 -8.24
CA GLY A 95 -18.99 14.50 -9.12
C GLY A 95 -20.01 15.60 -8.81
N SER A 96 -19.82 16.37 -7.74
CA SER A 96 -20.77 17.37 -7.24
C SER A 96 -20.12 18.75 -7.16
N GLU A 97 -20.88 19.79 -7.48
CA GLU A 97 -20.46 21.18 -7.28
C GLU A 97 -20.82 21.64 -5.86
N PHE A 98 -19.92 22.37 -5.22
CA PHE A 98 -20.10 22.92 -3.88
C PHE A 98 -19.78 24.41 -3.90
N ASP A 99 -20.48 25.18 -3.07
CA ASP A 99 -20.23 26.62 -2.88
C ASP A 99 -18.86 26.92 -2.22
N VAL A 100 -18.19 25.87 -1.74
CA VAL A 100 -16.98 25.93 -0.93
C VAL A 100 -15.83 25.21 -1.64
N ASP A 101 -14.61 25.76 -1.56
CA ASP A 101 -13.43 25.13 -2.14
C ASP A 101 -13.01 23.88 -1.36
N LEU A 102 -13.30 22.71 -1.93
CA LEU A 102 -12.94 21.40 -1.38
C LEU A 102 -11.76 20.76 -2.11
N SER A 103 -11.08 21.49 -3.00
CA SER A 103 -10.01 20.96 -3.86
C SER A 103 -8.89 20.27 -3.08
N VAL A 104 -8.46 20.87 -1.96
CA VAL A 104 -7.42 20.32 -1.08
C VAL A 104 -7.90 19.06 -0.35
N GLY A 105 -9.15 19.06 0.15
CA GLY A 105 -9.76 17.89 0.79
C GLY A 105 -9.91 16.71 -0.18
N ILE A 106 -10.34 16.98 -1.41
CA ILE A 106 -10.43 15.99 -2.49
C ILE A 106 -9.05 15.41 -2.82
N ALA A 107 -8.01 16.25 -2.90
CA ALA A 107 -6.65 15.80 -3.16
C ALA A 107 -6.10 14.88 -2.05
N LEU A 108 -6.37 15.21 -0.79
CA LEU A 108 -5.98 14.39 0.37
C LEU A 108 -6.69 13.03 0.36
N LEU A 109 -8.02 13.02 0.12
CA LEU A 109 -8.79 11.79 -0.03
C LEU A 109 -8.28 10.94 -1.20
N LYS A 110 -7.96 11.56 -2.34
CA LYS A 110 -7.37 10.86 -3.49
C LYS A 110 -6.10 10.12 -3.10
N GLY A 111 -5.25 10.72 -2.26
CA GLY A 111 -4.06 10.06 -1.70
C GLY A 111 -4.37 8.79 -0.91
N ARG A 112 -5.49 8.76 -0.18
CA ARG A 112 -5.95 7.63 0.65
C ARG A 112 -6.71 6.55 -0.12
N THR A 113 -7.36 6.93 -1.22
CA THR A 113 -8.07 5.98 -2.10
C THR A 113 -7.12 5.13 -2.95
N LYS A 114 -5.87 5.58 -3.13
CA LYS A 114 -4.84 4.73 -3.72
C LYS A 114 -4.62 3.56 -2.77
N ALA A 115 -4.80 2.33 -3.27
CA ALA A 115 -4.29 1.18 -2.56
C ALA A 115 -2.83 1.47 -2.23
N LYS A 116 -2.44 1.24 -0.98
CA LYS A 116 -1.02 1.16 -0.64
C LYS A 116 -0.50 0.04 -1.52
N GLU A 117 0.09 0.39 -2.67
CA GLU A 117 0.85 -0.55 -3.48
C GLU A 117 1.88 -1.08 -2.49
N ALA A 118 1.64 -2.29 -1.98
CA ALA A 118 2.70 -3.04 -1.37
C ALA A 118 3.80 -3.00 -2.43
N PRO A 119 5.00 -2.47 -2.13
CA PRO A 119 6.07 -2.53 -3.11
C PRO A 119 6.15 -3.98 -3.55
N ALA A 120 5.96 -4.24 -4.85
CA ALA A 120 5.93 -5.59 -5.42
C ALA A 120 7.19 -6.42 -5.09
N TRP A 121 8.18 -5.78 -4.48
CA TRP A 121 9.45 -6.31 -4.03
C TRP A 121 9.46 -7.01 -2.66
N THR A 122 8.49 -6.80 -1.76
CA THR A 122 8.75 -7.07 -0.33
C THR A 122 8.39 -8.44 0.23
N ALA A 123 7.82 -9.36 -0.55
CA ALA A 123 7.63 -10.74 -0.10
C ALA A 123 8.04 -11.71 -1.21
N GLY A 124 9.25 -12.28 -1.11
CA GLY A 124 9.72 -13.32 -2.04
C GLY A 124 10.81 -12.88 -3.03
N ALA A 125 10.90 -11.60 -3.41
CA ALA A 125 11.88 -11.15 -4.40
C ALA A 125 13.34 -11.48 -4.03
N ARG A 126 13.69 -11.39 -2.74
CA ARG A 126 15.01 -11.83 -2.26
C ARG A 126 15.25 -13.32 -2.50
N VAL A 127 14.24 -14.15 -2.23
CA VAL A 127 14.32 -15.61 -2.39
C VAL A 127 14.40 -15.96 -3.88
N GLU A 128 13.59 -15.32 -4.71
CA GLU A 128 13.61 -15.51 -6.16
C GLU A 128 14.94 -15.10 -6.80
N LEU A 129 15.51 -13.96 -6.40
CA LEU A 129 16.82 -13.52 -6.86
C LEU A 129 17.94 -14.44 -6.37
N GLN A 130 17.85 -14.93 -5.13
CA GLN A 130 18.80 -15.91 -4.62
C GLN A 130 18.75 -17.20 -5.42
N GLU A 131 17.55 -17.69 -5.75
CA GLU A 131 17.38 -18.91 -6.52
C GLU A 131 17.83 -18.73 -7.98
N LEU A 132 17.57 -17.57 -8.58
CA LEU A 132 18.08 -17.23 -9.91
C LEU A 132 19.61 -17.23 -9.93
N VAL A 133 20.26 -16.53 -8.99
CA VAL A 133 21.72 -16.50 -8.89
C VAL A 133 22.29 -17.90 -8.66
N ARG A 134 21.64 -18.71 -7.81
CA ARG A 134 22.06 -20.10 -7.55
C ARG A 134 22.02 -20.94 -8.83
N ARG A 135 20.92 -20.86 -9.58
CA ARG A 135 20.76 -21.58 -10.85
C ARG A 135 21.82 -21.17 -11.87
N GLU A 136 22.08 -19.88 -12.02
CA GLU A 136 23.10 -19.37 -12.94
C GLU A 136 24.51 -19.83 -12.54
N LEU A 137 24.84 -19.83 -11.24
CA LEU A 137 26.12 -20.34 -10.74
C LEU A 137 26.28 -21.85 -10.99
N GLU A 138 25.20 -22.64 -10.88
CA GLU A 138 25.21 -24.08 -11.19
C GLU A 138 25.44 -24.36 -12.69
N HIS A 139 24.94 -23.48 -13.56
CA HIS A 139 25.08 -23.60 -15.02
C HIS A 139 26.39 -22.99 -15.55
N LEU A 140 27.13 -22.26 -14.71
CA LEU A 140 28.38 -21.61 -15.07
C LEU A 140 29.46 -22.57 -15.60
N PRO A 141 29.73 -23.76 -15.01
CA PRO A 141 30.75 -24.67 -15.52
C PRO A 141 30.46 -25.15 -16.96
N ALA A 142 29.21 -25.53 -17.23
CA ALA A 142 28.78 -25.95 -18.57
C ALA A 142 28.91 -24.80 -19.59
N THR A 143 28.54 -23.58 -19.17
CA THR A 143 28.72 -22.36 -19.99
C THR A 143 30.20 -22.12 -20.29
N MET A 144 31.07 -22.28 -19.29
CA MET A 144 32.52 -22.15 -19.48
C MET A 144 33.11 -23.20 -20.42
N GLU A 145 32.62 -24.44 -20.40
CA GLU A 145 33.09 -25.50 -21.28
C GLU A 145 32.82 -25.20 -22.76
N SER A 146 31.70 -24.52 -23.06
CA SER A 146 31.31 -24.11 -24.41
C SER A 146 32.15 -22.96 -25.01
N LEU A 147 32.93 -22.26 -24.20
CA LEU A 147 33.69 -21.08 -24.60
C LEU A 147 35.11 -21.45 -25.08
N GLU A 148 35.68 -20.62 -25.95
CA GLU A 148 37.08 -20.78 -26.36
C GLU A 148 38.05 -20.59 -25.17
N PRO A 149 39.23 -21.22 -25.20
CA PRO A 149 40.20 -21.15 -24.08
C PRO A 149 40.58 -19.71 -23.69
N LYS A 150 40.65 -18.78 -24.64
CA LYS A 150 40.98 -17.36 -24.38
C LYS A 150 39.86 -16.65 -23.62
N ASP A 151 38.61 -16.89 -23.99
CA ASP A 151 37.44 -16.27 -23.36
C ASP A 151 37.16 -16.86 -21.97
N ARG A 152 37.41 -18.16 -21.78
CA ARG A 152 37.39 -18.82 -20.47
C ARG A 152 38.28 -18.13 -19.46
N ILE A 153 39.53 -17.84 -19.84
CA ILE A 153 40.50 -17.17 -18.96
C ILE A 153 40.01 -15.76 -18.63
N ALA A 154 39.53 -15.01 -19.63
CA ALA A 154 39.04 -13.65 -19.43
C ALA A 154 37.83 -13.60 -18.46
N ILE A 155 36.91 -14.56 -18.56
CA ILE A 155 35.76 -14.66 -17.67
C ILE A 155 36.17 -15.11 -16.26
N LEU A 156 37.05 -16.09 -16.14
CA LEU A 156 37.62 -16.51 -14.84
C LEU A 156 38.29 -15.33 -14.10
N CYS A 157 39.09 -14.53 -14.81
CA CYS A 157 39.70 -13.33 -14.24
C CYS A 157 38.68 -12.31 -13.72
N LYS A 158 37.50 -12.21 -14.36
CA LYS A 158 36.42 -11.30 -13.92
C LYS A 158 35.63 -11.87 -12.74
N LEU A 159 35.52 -13.18 -12.60
CA LEU A 159 34.79 -13.85 -11.52
C LEU A 159 35.61 -14.05 -10.25
N LEU A 160 36.94 -14.09 -10.37
CA LEU A 160 37.89 -14.23 -9.26
C LEU A 160 37.62 -13.31 -8.05
N PRO A 161 37.33 -12.00 -8.21
CA PRO A 161 37.03 -11.10 -7.08
C PRO A 161 35.77 -11.47 -6.28
N TYR A 162 34.87 -12.27 -6.86
CA TYR A 162 33.63 -12.71 -6.23
C TYR A 162 33.74 -14.09 -5.60
N ALA A 163 34.70 -14.91 -6.03
CA ALA A 163 34.99 -16.23 -5.47
C ALA A 163 35.99 -16.19 -4.32
N LEU A 164 36.93 -15.23 -4.34
CA LEU A 164 37.94 -15.09 -3.31
C LEU A 164 37.40 -14.30 -2.10
N PRO A 165 37.74 -14.71 -0.87
CA PRO A 165 37.42 -13.92 0.31
C PRO A 165 38.06 -12.55 0.18
N ARG A 166 37.28 -11.50 0.45
CA ARG A 166 37.82 -10.14 0.51
C ARG A 166 38.82 -10.09 1.66
N LEU A 167 40.09 -9.90 1.34
CA LEU A 167 41.10 -9.61 2.34
C LEU A 167 40.74 -8.26 2.94
N ASN A 168 40.13 -8.28 4.13
CA ASN A 168 40.15 -7.10 4.98
C ASN A 168 41.62 -6.76 5.21
N ASN A 169 42.00 -5.49 5.08
CA ASN A 169 43.34 -5.04 5.40
C ASN A 169 43.65 -5.51 6.83
N VAL A 170 44.45 -6.56 6.95
CA VAL A 170 44.99 -6.97 8.24
C VAL A 170 45.97 -5.86 8.57
N GLU A 171 45.58 -4.93 9.44
CA GLU A 171 46.54 -4.09 10.12
C GLU A 171 47.53 -5.05 10.79
N GLY A 172 48.75 -5.09 10.27
CA GLY A 172 49.83 -5.86 10.88
C GLY A 172 49.96 -5.38 12.31
N ARG A 173 49.43 -6.15 13.26
CA ARG A 173 49.55 -5.84 14.68
C ARG A 173 51.02 -6.02 15.02
N GLU A 174 51.75 -4.90 15.01
CA GLU A 174 53.14 -4.81 15.40
C GLU A 174 53.32 -5.56 16.73
N GLY A 175 54.05 -6.69 16.70
CA GLY A 175 54.42 -7.41 17.92
C GLY A 175 53.92 -8.86 18.10
N ARG A 176 53.49 -9.61 17.07
CA ARG A 176 53.49 -11.09 17.18
C ARG A 176 54.68 -11.67 16.43
N SER A 177 55.45 -12.50 17.12
CA SER A 177 56.61 -13.22 16.60
C SER A 177 56.26 -14.01 15.34
N ASN A 178 57.16 -13.96 14.36
CA ASN A 178 57.08 -14.67 13.08
C ASN A 178 57.34 -16.18 13.22
N GLU A 179 56.70 -16.85 14.19
CA GLU A 179 56.80 -18.30 14.30
C GLU A 179 55.74 -18.95 13.42
N TRP A 180 56.20 -19.51 12.30
CA TRP A 180 55.43 -20.48 11.53
C TRP A 180 55.20 -21.73 12.38
N PRO A 181 54.00 -22.35 12.34
CA PRO A 181 53.80 -23.63 13.00
C PRO A 181 54.67 -24.70 12.32
N PRO A 182 55.32 -25.61 13.07
CA PRO A 182 56.08 -26.69 12.48
C PRO A 182 55.14 -27.66 11.74
N LEU A 183 55.66 -28.20 10.62
CA LEU A 183 55.00 -29.16 9.74
C LEU A 183 54.62 -30.46 10.46
#